data_AF-A0A2S9FGL3-F1
#
_entry.id   AF-A0A2S9FGL3-F1
#
_cell.length_a   1.000
_cell.length_b   1.000
_cell.length_c   1.000
_cell.angle_alpha   90.00
_cell.angle_beta   90.00
_cell.angle_gamma   90.00
#
_symmetry.space_group_name_H-M   'P 1'
#
loop_
_entity.id
_entity.type
_entity.pdbx_description
1 polymer ?
#
loop_
_entity_poly.entity_id
_entity_poly.type
_entity_poly.pdbx_seq_one_letter_code
_entity_poly.pdbx_strand_id
1 'polypeptide(L)'
;AVGYHFGTKTDLVRAIEHKHRTSIELLLERMVAATGDSADLRDWIACLVCSLTEHLAQLGNPTWYARFAAQALADPAYQRIVVRDALASPSLVRVVDGITRCLPDIPMAVVTERNIMARNLLVHTCADFERAFADGTDLPRTSWSAVGSGIIDAIVGLWQAPVTELP
;
A
#
# COMPACT_ATOMS: atom_id res chain seq x y z
N ALA A 1 -21.33 3.73 -23.17
CA ALA A 1 -20.55 2.63 -23.77
C ALA A 1 -19.38 2.28 -22.85
N VAL A 2 -19.56 1.29 -21.96
CA VAL A 2 -18.50 0.72 -21.09
C VAL A 2 -18.55 -0.81 -21.16
N GLY A 3 -19.75 -1.39 -21.34
CA GLY A 3 -19.95 -2.83 -21.51
C GLY A 3 -19.39 -3.46 -22.80
N TYR A 4 -18.82 -2.68 -23.73
CA TYR A 4 -18.20 -3.26 -24.94
C TYR A 4 -16.69 -3.51 -24.79
N HIS A 5 -16.04 -2.94 -23.77
CA HIS A 5 -14.60 -3.14 -23.50
C HIS A 5 -14.32 -3.98 -22.25
N PHE A 6 -15.27 -4.07 -21.31
CA PHE A 6 -15.16 -4.87 -20.10
C PHE A 6 -16.39 -5.76 -19.99
N GLY A 7 -16.20 -7.08 -20.08
CA GLY A 7 -17.30 -8.05 -20.07
C GLY A 7 -18.14 -7.96 -18.80
N THR A 8 -17.49 -7.83 -17.64
CA THR A 8 -18.14 -7.73 -16.32
C THR A 8 -17.59 -6.57 -15.48
N LYS A 9 -18.31 -6.20 -14.40
CA LYS A 9 -17.81 -5.24 -13.39
C LYS A 9 -16.49 -5.71 -12.77
N THR A 10 -16.31 -7.03 -12.62
CA THR A 10 -15.07 -7.64 -12.13
C THR A 10 -13.91 -7.41 -13.08
N ASP A 11 -14.14 -7.51 -14.39
CA ASP A 11 -13.10 -7.25 -15.40
C ASP A 11 -12.68 -5.78 -15.42
N LEU A 12 -13.63 -4.87 -15.22
CA LEU A 12 -13.33 -3.44 -15.09
C LEU A 12 -12.47 -3.17 -13.83
N VAL A 13 -12.84 -3.72 -12.67
CA VAL A 13 -12.05 -3.57 -11.44
C VAL A 13 -10.64 -4.11 -11.64
N ARG A 14 -10.50 -5.29 -12.25
CA ARG A 14 -9.20 -5.89 -12.56
C ARG A 14 -8.37 -5.02 -13.50
N ALA A 15 -8.99 -4.46 -14.54
CA ALA A 15 -8.27 -3.61 -15.50
C ALA A 15 -7.78 -2.30 -14.89
N ILE A 16 -8.59 -1.67 -14.02
CA ILE A 16 -8.19 -0.47 -13.29
C ILE A 16 -7.04 -0.80 -12.34
N GLU A 17 -7.17 -1.87 -11.54
CA GLU A 17 -6.10 -2.33 -10.64
C GLU A 17 -4.81 -2.58 -11.40
N HIS A 18 -4.88 -3.36 -12.48
CA HIS A 18 -3.70 -3.74 -13.25
C HIS A 18 -2.97 -2.52 -13.81
N LYS A 19 -3.71 -1.54 -14.36
CA LYS A 19 -3.13 -0.29 -14.88
C LYS A 19 -2.32 0.44 -13.81
N HIS A 20 -2.87 0.62 -12.61
CA HIS A 20 -2.18 1.37 -11.56
C HIS A 20 -1.08 0.54 -10.89
N ARG A 21 -1.28 -0.77 -10.76
CA ARG A 21 -0.27 -1.69 -10.22
C ARG A 21 1.00 -1.67 -11.04
N THR A 22 0.93 -1.67 -12.37
CA THR A 22 2.14 -1.59 -13.22
C THR A 22 2.99 -0.36 -12.92
N SER A 23 2.38 0.81 -12.71
CA SER A 23 3.13 2.03 -12.35
C SER A 23 3.73 1.94 -10.95
N ILE A 24 2.98 1.42 -9.98
CA ILE A 24 3.46 1.22 -8.60
C ILE A 24 4.61 0.21 -8.56
N GLU A 25 4.50 -0.88 -9.32
CA GLU A 25 5.49 -1.94 -9.40
C GLU A 25 6.83 -1.42 -9.95
N LEU A 26 6.81 -0.58 -10.99
CA LEU A 26 8.03 0.06 -11.49
C LEU A 26 8.70 0.97 -10.44
N LEU A 27 7.91 1.70 -9.65
CA LEU A 27 8.45 2.51 -8.55
C LEU A 27 9.04 1.63 -7.45
N LEU A 28 8.34 0.54 -7.11
CA LEU A 28 8.74 -0.41 -6.09
C LEU A 28 10.03 -1.15 -6.50
N GLU A 29 10.14 -1.61 -7.74
CA GLU A 29 11.34 -2.24 -8.31
C GLU A 29 12.57 -1.34 -8.14
N ARG A 30 12.46 -0.07 -8.53
CA ARG A 30 13.54 0.92 -8.40
C ARG A 30 13.93 1.14 -6.93
N MET A 31 12.95 1.29 -6.05
CA MET A 31 13.20 1.51 -4.61
C MET A 31 13.87 0.30 -3.97
N VAL A 32 13.36 -0.90 -4.24
CA VAL A 32 13.92 -2.16 -3.74
C VAL A 32 15.35 -2.38 -4.21
N ALA A 33 15.64 -2.05 -5.48
CA ALA A 33 17.01 -2.12 -5.99
C ALA A 33 17.95 -1.15 -5.26
N ALA A 34 17.48 0.06 -4.91
CA ALA A 34 18.24 1.04 -4.15
C ALA A 34 18.42 0.64 -2.67
N THR A 35 17.41 0.00 -2.07
CA THR A 35 17.46 -0.51 -0.69
C THR A 35 18.45 -1.68 -0.53
N GLY A 36 18.68 -2.47 -1.59
CA GLY A 36 19.65 -3.57 -1.57
C GLY A 36 19.32 -4.62 -0.52
N ASP A 37 20.24 -4.81 0.42
CA ASP A 37 20.14 -5.76 1.54
C ASP A 37 20.04 -5.04 2.90
N SER A 38 19.39 -3.87 2.94
CA SER A 38 19.22 -3.10 4.18
C SER A 38 18.65 -3.96 5.32
N ALA A 39 19.23 -3.75 6.51
CA ALA A 39 18.78 -4.35 7.76
C ALA A 39 17.80 -3.44 8.53
N ASP A 40 17.47 -2.25 7.99
CA ASP A 40 16.53 -1.33 8.61
C ASP A 40 15.09 -1.61 8.12
N LEU A 41 14.21 -1.92 9.05
CA LEU A 41 12.77 -2.09 8.81
C LEU A 41 12.18 -0.86 8.08
N ARG A 42 12.63 0.35 8.44
CA ARG A 42 12.12 1.59 7.89
C ARG A 42 12.32 1.69 6.39
N ASP A 43 13.44 1.18 5.86
CA ASP A 43 13.73 1.23 4.42
C ASP A 43 12.75 0.35 3.63
N TRP A 44 12.43 -0.83 4.15
CA TRP A 44 11.47 -1.74 3.53
C TRP A 44 10.04 -1.20 3.60
N ILE A 45 9.64 -0.61 4.74
CA ILE A 45 8.34 0.07 4.86
C ILE A 45 8.26 1.28 3.92
N ALA A 46 9.35 2.05 3.78
CA ALA A 46 9.41 3.19 2.87
C ALA A 46 9.17 2.75 1.42
N CYS A 47 9.68 1.59 0.98
CA CYS A 47 9.40 1.06 -0.35
C CYS A 47 7.90 0.89 -0.61
N LEU A 48 7.15 0.28 0.32
CA LEU A 48 5.70 0.10 0.17
C LEU A 48 4.95 1.44 0.15
N VAL A 49 5.27 2.31 1.09
CA VAL A 49 4.52 3.56 1.27
C VAL A 49 4.83 4.53 0.14
N CYS A 50 6.11 4.75 -0.17
CA CYS A 50 6.53 5.70 -1.19
C CYS A 50 6.13 5.25 -2.60
N SER A 51 6.16 3.96 -2.92
CA SER A 51 5.70 3.50 -4.25
C SER A 51 4.23 3.84 -4.50
N LEU A 52 3.36 3.74 -3.48
CA LEU A 52 1.96 4.17 -3.59
C LEU A 52 1.81 5.69 -3.59
N THR A 53 2.45 6.41 -2.67
CA THR A 53 2.25 7.87 -2.55
C THR A 53 2.91 8.64 -3.69
N GLU A 54 4.05 8.19 -4.22
CA GLU A 54 4.65 8.77 -5.43
C GLU A 54 3.75 8.55 -6.65
N HIS A 55 3.17 7.36 -6.81
CA HIS A 55 2.20 7.10 -7.87
C HIS A 55 0.98 8.02 -7.75
N LEU A 56 0.43 8.19 -6.54
CA LEU A 56 -0.67 9.13 -6.29
C LEU A 56 -0.29 10.58 -6.60
N ALA A 57 0.95 10.97 -6.32
CA ALA A 57 1.48 12.29 -6.70
C ALA A 57 1.58 12.46 -8.22
N GLN A 58 2.03 11.42 -8.94
CA GLN A 58 2.14 11.43 -10.41
C GLN A 58 0.79 11.51 -11.11
N LEU A 59 -0.27 10.96 -10.51
CA LEU A 59 -1.64 11.09 -11.04
C LEU A 59 -2.19 12.52 -10.92
N GLY A 60 -1.62 13.36 -10.04
CA GLY A 60 -2.05 14.73 -9.79
C GLY A 60 -3.28 14.84 -8.87
N ASN A 61 -3.84 16.06 -8.77
CA ASN A 61 -5.01 16.37 -7.97
C ASN A 61 -6.11 16.98 -8.87
N PRO A 62 -7.33 16.41 -8.90
CA PRO A 62 -7.79 15.24 -8.15
C PRO A 62 -7.34 13.90 -8.75
N THR A 63 -7.23 12.91 -7.87
CA THR A 63 -7.15 11.48 -8.21
C THR A 63 -8.26 10.71 -7.47
N TRP A 64 -8.54 9.49 -7.92
CA TRP A 64 -9.60 8.61 -7.40
C TRP A 64 -9.10 7.21 -7.07
N TYR A 65 -7.80 6.96 -7.27
CA TYR A 65 -7.25 5.62 -7.21
C TYR A 65 -7.19 5.10 -5.76
N ALA A 66 -6.80 5.91 -4.79
CA ALA A 66 -6.70 5.46 -3.40
C ALA A 66 -8.08 5.07 -2.85
N ARG A 67 -9.13 5.85 -3.16
CA ARG A 67 -10.50 5.52 -2.80
C ARG A 67 -11.04 4.30 -3.53
N PHE A 68 -10.70 4.14 -4.81
CA PHE A 68 -11.01 2.92 -5.55
C PHE A 68 -10.36 1.70 -4.90
N ALA A 69 -9.06 1.77 -4.58
CA ALA A 69 -8.31 0.69 -3.95
C ALA A 69 -8.89 0.32 -2.58
N ALA A 70 -9.26 1.31 -1.76
CA ALA A 70 -9.91 1.10 -0.47
C ALA A 70 -11.23 0.32 -0.61
N GLN A 71 -12.05 0.65 -1.61
CA GLN A 71 -13.31 -0.06 -1.86
C GLN A 71 -13.07 -1.47 -2.42
N ALA A 72 -12.11 -1.63 -3.34
CA ALA A 72 -11.78 -2.92 -3.93
C ALA A 72 -11.21 -3.90 -2.89
N LEU A 73 -10.43 -3.42 -1.93
CA LEU A 73 -9.89 -4.25 -0.86
C LEU A 73 -10.89 -4.59 0.25
N ALA A 74 -11.96 -3.80 0.40
CA ALA A 74 -13.04 -4.06 1.35
C ALA A 74 -14.08 -5.07 0.83
N ASP A 75 -14.24 -5.20 -0.48
CA ASP A 75 -15.15 -6.18 -1.09
C ASP A 75 -14.46 -7.56 -1.21
N PRO A 76 -14.94 -8.62 -0.54
CA PRO A 76 -14.31 -9.95 -0.58
C PRO A 76 -14.18 -10.54 -1.98
N ALA A 77 -15.05 -10.18 -2.92
CA ALA A 77 -15.01 -10.66 -4.30
C ALA A 77 -13.80 -10.07 -5.06
N TYR A 78 -13.47 -8.81 -4.80
CA TYR A 78 -12.35 -8.12 -5.45
C TYR A 78 -11.05 -8.28 -4.66
N GLN A 79 -11.11 -8.29 -3.33
CA GLN A 79 -9.93 -8.40 -2.46
C GLN A 79 -9.05 -9.61 -2.83
N ARG A 80 -9.66 -10.78 -3.05
CA ARG A 80 -8.90 -11.99 -3.45
C ARG A 80 -8.16 -11.81 -4.78
N ILE A 81 -8.76 -11.06 -5.72
CA ILE A 81 -8.18 -10.79 -7.03
C ILE A 81 -6.99 -9.82 -6.86
N VAL A 82 -7.22 -8.70 -6.18
CA VAL A 82 -6.22 -7.65 -5.96
C VAL A 82 -5.02 -8.20 -5.18
N VAL A 83 -5.25 -8.92 -4.08
CA VAL A 83 -4.16 -9.46 -3.24
C VAL A 83 -3.34 -10.50 -4.01
N ARG A 84 -3.99 -11.42 -4.73
CA ARG A 84 -3.28 -12.43 -5.52
C ARG A 84 -2.43 -11.79 -6.62
N ASP A 85 -2.99 -10.83 -7.34
CA ASP A 85 -2.30 -10.18 -8.47
C ASP A 85 -1.16 -9.28 -7.96
N ALA A 86 -1.28 -8.68 -6.77
CA ALA A 86 -0.20 -7.96 -6.10
C ALA A 86 0.93 -8.89 -5.66
N LEU A 87 0.62 -10.05 -5.04
CA LEU A 87 1.62 -11.04 -4.60
C LEU A 87 2.33 -11.75 -5.75
N ALA A 88 1.88 -11.58 -7.00
CA ALA A 88 2.63 -12.00 -8.17
C ALA A 88 3.85 -11.10 -8.46
N SER A 89 3.95 -9.92 -7.83
CA SER A 89 5.06 -8.99 -7.98
C SER A 89 6.31 -9.48 -7.22
N PRO A 90 7.45 -9.76 -7.90
CA PRO A 90 8.68 -10.16 -7.24
C PRO A 90 9.21 -9.10 -6.27
N SER A 91 9.03 -7.82 -6.60
CA SER A 91 9.47 -6.72 -5.73
C SER A 91 8.65 -6.62 -4.47
N LEU A 92 7.34 -6.86 -4.54
CA LEU A 92 6.51 -6.91 -3.34
C LEU A 92 6.92 -8.07 -2.43
N VAL A 93 7.17 -9.25 -2.99
CA VAL A 93 7.68 -10.41 -2.23
C VAL A 93 9.01 -10.07 -1.56
N ARG A 94 9.96 -9.45 -2.28
CA ARG A 94 11.25 -9.05 -1.72
C ARG A 94 11.10 -8.06 -0.56
N VAL A 95 10.12 -7.15 -0.62
CA VAL A 95 9.84 -6.21 0.46
C VAL A 95 9.25 -6.92 1.68
N VAL A 96 8.29 -7.82 1.48
CA VAL A 96 7.73 -8.63 2.56
C VAL A 96 8.84 -9.44 3.25
N ASP A 97 9.71 -10.09 2.48
CA ASP A 97 10.86 -10.82 3.02
C ASP A 97 11.83 -9.90 3.79
N GLY A 98 12.07 -8.68 3.27
CA GLY A 98 12.87 -7.66 3.94
C GLY A 98 12.30 -7.25 5.29
N ILE A 99 10.98 -6.96 5.34
CA ILE A 99 10.26 -6.68 6.58
C ILE A 99 10.42 -7.86 7.54
N THR A 100 10.12 -9.08 7.13
CA THR A 100 10.18 -10.26 7.99
C THR A 100 11.59 -10.50 8.55
N ARG A 101 12.65 -10.27 7.78
CA ARG A 101 14.04 -10.38 8.27
C ARG A 101 14.42 -9.33 9.30
N CYS A 102 13.81 -8.16 9.27
CA CYS A 102 14.06 -7.08 10.22
C CYS A 102 13.30 -7.24 11.55
N LEU A 103 12.32 -8.15 11.61
CA LEU A 103 11.51 -8.35 12.80
C LEU A 103 12.16 -9.37 13.75
N PRO A 104 12.06 -9.16 15.07
CA PRO A 104 12.40 -10.19 16.05
C PRO A 104 11.47 -11.40 15.91
N ASP A 105 11.70 -12.46 16.70
CA ASP A 105 10.88 -13.68 16.70
C ASP A 105 9.46 -13.39 17.24
N ILE A 106 8.62 -12.80 16.39
CA ILE A 106 7.24 -12.41 16.66
C ILE A 106 6.32 -13.59 16.30
N PRO A 107 5.38 -13.99 17.16
CA PRO A 107 4.42 -15.04 16.85
C PRO A 107 3.67 -14.78 15.54
N MET A 108 3.45 -15.84 14.74
CA MET A 108 2.87 -15.70 13.41
C MET A 108 1.45 -15.09 13.40
N ALA A 109 0.68 -15.33 14.46
CA ALA A 109 -0.63 -14.69 14.66
C ALA A 109 -0.50 -13.16 14.68
N VAL A 110 0.45 -12.64 15.47
CA VAL A 110 0.71 -11.19 15.59
C VAL A 110 1.21 -10.60 14.27
N VAL A 111 2.09 -11.30 13.55
CA VAL A 111 2.53 -10.88 12.21
C VAL A 111 1.36 -10.79 11.24
N THR A 112 0.43 -11.75 11.29
CA THR A 112 -0.76 -11.76 10.43
C THR A 112 -1.66 -10.56 10.73
N GLU A 113 -1.93 -10.30 12.01
CA GLU A 113 -2.72 -9.15 12.46
C GLU A 113 -2.09 -7.81 12.07
N ARG A 114 -0.78 -7.64 12.32
CA ARG A 114 -0.04 -6.44 11.95
C ARG A 114 -0.01 -6.21 10.45
N ASN A 115 0.07 -7.26 9.64
CA ASN A 115 -0.06 -7.13 8.18
C ASN A 115 -1.44 -6.62 7.76
N ILE A 116 -2.52 -7.12 8.39
CA ILE A 116 -3.88 -6.64 8.13
C ILE A 116 -3.99 -5.15 8.50
N MET A 117 -3.50 -4.78 9.69
CA MET A 117 -3.53 -3.40 10.17
C MET A 117 -2.69 -2.47 9.29
N ALA A 118 -1.47 -2.85 8.92
CA ALA A 118 -0.57 -2.05 8.09
C ALA A 118 -1.17 -1.78 6.70
N ARG A 119 -1.73 -2.81 6.06
CA ARG A 119 -2.42 -2.65 4.76
C ARG A 119 -3.61 -1.71 4.87
N ASN A 120 -4.44 -1.88 5.90
CA ASN A 120 -5.60 -1.02 6.11
C ASN A 120 -5.17 0.43 6.37
N LEU A 121 -4.17 0.64 7.23
CA LEU A 121 -3.62 1.96 7.53
C LEU A 121 -3.11 2.64 6.26
N LEU A 122 -2.28 1.96 5.46
CA LEU A 122 -1.75 2.52 4.22
C LEU A 122 -2.88 2.95 3.26
N VAL A 123 -3.77 2.03 2.92
CA VAL A 123 -4.77 2.25 1.86
C VAL A 123 -5.84 3.26 2.29
N HIS A 124 -6.40 3.11 3.49
CA HIS A 124 -7.48 3.99 3.94
C HIS A 124 -6.98 5.39 4.27
N THR A 125 -5.77 5.54 4.84
CA THR A 125 -5.18 6.87 5.06
C THR A 125 -4.97 7.59 3.72
N CYS A 126 -4.44 6.91 2.70
CA CYS A 126 -4.34 7.48 1.36
C CYS A 126 -5.73 7.86 0.79
N ALA A 127 -6.76 7.04 0.98
CA ALA A 127 -8.10 7.35 0.49
C ALA A 127 -8.69 8.62 1.15
N ASP A 128 -8.43 8.84 2.43
CA ASP A 128 -8.88 10.03 3.15
C ASP A 128 -8.14 11.30 2.71
N PHE A 129 -6.81 11.23 2.58
CA PHE A 129 -6.03 12.36 2.06
C PHE A 129 -6.36 12.67 0.59
N GLU A 130 -6.60 11.66 -0.25
CA GLU A 130 -7.03 11.85 -1.65
C GLU A 130 -8.34 12.63 -1.72
N ARG A 131 -9.32 12.30 -0.86
CA ARG A 131 -10.58 13.05 -0.76
C ARG A 131 -10.33 14.49 -0.30
N ALA A 132 -9.56 14.67 0.76
CA ALA A 132 -9.31 16.00 1.31
C ALA A 132 -8.57 16.92 0.33
N PHE A 133 -7.60 16.37 -0.43
CA PHE A 133 -6.91 17.10 -1.49
C PHE A 133 -7.86 17.50 -2.63
N ALA A 134 -8.79 16.62 -3.02
CA ALA A 134 -9.79 16.93 -4.04
C ALA A 134 -10.78 18.02 -3.57
N ASP A 135 -11.14 18.00 -2.29
CA ASP A 135 -12.08 18.95 -1.68
C ASP A 135 -11.42 20.29 -1.29
N GLY A 136 -10.08 20.41 -1.40
CA GLY A 136 -9.35 21.60 -0.99
C GLY A 136 -9.37 21.84 0.52
N THR A 137 -9.49 20.78 1.32
CA THR A 137 -9.53 20.86 2.79
C THR A 137 -8.18 21.30 3.33
N ASP A 138 -8.18 22.25 4.28
CA ASP A 138 -6.95 22.66 4.98
C ASP A 138 -6.48 21.55 5.92
N LEU A 139 -5.33 20.95 5.59
CA LEU A 139 -4.74 19.83 6.32
C LEU A 139 -3.28 20.15 6.67
N PRO A 140 -2.77 19.69 7.83
CA PRO A 140 -1.37 19.89 8.22
C PRO A 140 -0.36 19.32 7.21
N ARG A 141 -0.73 18.25 6.50
CA ARG A 141 0.09 17.66 5.42
C ARG A 141 -0.57 17.95 4.09
N THR A 142 0.12 18.74 3.27
CA THR A 142 -0.39 19.27 2.00
C THR A 142 0.20 18.59 0.76
N SER A 143 1.08 17.59 0.94
CA SER A 143 1.68 16.84 -0.16
C SER A 143 1.72 15.34 0.11
N TRP A 144 1.67 14.54 -0.96
CA TRP A 144 1.77 13.09 -0.87
C TRP A 144 3.09 12.59 -0.26
N SER A 145 4.19 13.33 -0.48
CA SER A 145 5.47 13.03 0.17
C SER A 145 5.37 13.18 1.70
N ALA A 146 4.78 14.28 2.18
CA ALA A 146 4.58 14.49 3.62
C ALA A 146 3.62 13.47 4.23
N VAL A 147 2.55 13.11 3.51
CA VAL A 147 1.62 12.02 3.89
C VAL A 147 2.38 10.70 4.01
N GLY A 148 3.20 10.36 3.02
CA GLY A 148 4.04 9.16 3.01
C GLY A 148 4.94 9.06 4.24
N SER A 149 5.69 10.10 4.58
CA SER A 149 6.54 10.12 5.77
C SER A 149 5.78 9.77 7.05
N GLY A 150 4.58 10.32 7.21
CA GLY A 150 3.74 10.02 8.38
C GLY A 150 3.21 8.59 8.43
N ILE A 151 2.85 8.03 7.28
CA ILE A 151 2.41 6.64 7.18
C ILE A 151 3.59 5.70 7.49
N ILE A 152 4.80 6.02 7.02
CA ILE A 152 6.02 5.25 7.34
C ILE A 152 6.23 5.21 8.86
N ASP A 153 6.20 6.37 9.53
CA ASP A 153 6.37 6.45 10.98
C ASP A 153 5.33 5.58 11.72
N ALA A 154 4.07 5.65 11.31
CA ALA A 154 2.99 4.90 11.92
C ALA A 154 3.14 3.38 11.72
N ILE A 155 3.48 2.94 10.51
CA ILE A 155 3.64 1.51 10.19
C ILE A 155 4.91 0.94 10.86
N VAL A 156 6.01 1.68 10.90
CA VAL A 156 7.21 1.27 11.64
C VAL A 156 6.88 1.12 13.14
N GLY A 157 6.18 2.09 13.73
CA GLY A 157 5.73 2.02 15.11
C GLY A 157 4.81 0.82 15.39
N LEU A 158 3.88 0.52 14.48
CA LEU A 158 3.02 -0.67 14.55
C LEU A 158 3.84 -1.96 14.60
N TRP A 159 4.87 -2.06 13.76
CA TRP A 159 5.73 -3.24 13.71
C TRP A 159 6.68 -3.36 14.89
N GLN A 160 7.14 -2.24 15.46
CA GLN A 160 8.05 -2.22 16.61
C GLN A 160 7.33 -2.29 17.96
N ALA A 161 6.00 -2.16 17.98
CA ALA A 161 5.24 -2.25 19.21
C ALA A 161 5.52 -3.59 19.94
N PRO A 162 5.64 -3.59 21.27
CA PRO A 162 5.88 -4.82 22.02
C PRO A 162 4.69 -5.78 21.91
N VAL A 163 4.97 -7.08 21.93
CA VAL A 163 3.93 -8.12 22.05
C VAL A 163 3.68 -8.33 23.54
N THR A 164 2.47 -8.02 24.00
CA THR A 164 2.10 -8.08 25.42
C THR A 164 1.29 -9.33 25.77
N GLU A 165 0.71 -9.99 24.79
CA GLU A 165 -0.01 -11.24 24.99
C GLU A 165 1.01 -12.37 25.17
N LEU A 166 0.93 -13.04 26.31
CA LEU A 166 1.70 -14.25 26.57
C LEU A 166 0.99 -15.43 25.89
N PRO A 167 1.72 -16.37 25.27
CA PRO A 167 1.14 -17.60 24.74
C PRO A 167 0.42 -18.42 25.84
#